data_AF-A0A2H0W988-F1
#
_entry.id   AF-A0A2H0W988-F1
#
_cell.length_a   1.000
_cell.length_b   1.000
_cell.length_c   1.000
_cell.angle_alpha   90.00
_cell.angle_beta   90.00
_cell.angle_gamma   90.00
#
_symmetry.space_group_name_H-M   'P 1'
#
loop_
_entity.id
_entity.type
_entity.pdbx_description
1 polymer ?
#
loop_
_entity_poly.entity_id
_entity_poly.type
_entity_poly.pdbx_seq_one_letter_code
_entity_poly.pdbx_strand_id
1 'polypeptide(L)'
;MLKQTRVQLKTIGKYSILLLIKESYLFSRNLLGLFVHPFKTLRVIFKEKDYSQVILIFGFPFYILIFGLLSIILARFLIQAPSAWGLAAKFLLALLLFFSLAIFSYLSYWFYKLKKVKDLK
;
A
#
# COMPACT_ATOMS: atom_id res chain seq x y z
N MET A 1 13.34 37.00 10.33
CA MET A 1 12.44 36.13 9.52
C MET A 1 13.07 34.78 9.15
N LEU A 2 14.21 34.72 8.45
CA LEU A 2 14.83 33.46 7.96
C LEU A 2 15.18 32.41 9.05
N LYS A 3 15.51 32.84 10.27
CA LYS A 3 15.86 31.94 11.38
C LYS A 3 14.63 31.18 11.91
N GLN A 4 13.46 31.82 11.89
CA GLN A 4 12.21 31.24 12.38
C GLN A 4 11.64 30.22 11.40
N THR A 5 11.74 30.47 10.10
CA THR A 5 11.39 29.49 9.05
C THR A 5 12.27 28.24 9.10
N ARG A 6 13.57 28.36 9.36
CA ARG A 6 14.47 27.19 9.54
C ARG A 6 14.11 26.33 10.75
N VAL A 7 13.72 26.95 11.87
CA VAL A 7 13.30 26.22 13.08
C VAL A 7 11.98 25.49 12.81
N GLN A 8 11.01 26.15 12.17
CA GLN A 8 9.74 25.51 11.79
C GLN A 8 9.93 24.34 10.81
N LEU A 9 10.79 24.49 9.80
CA LEU A 9 11.14 23.42 8.87
C LEU A 9 11.74 22.19 9.56
N LYS A 10 12.66 22.40 10.52
CA LYS A 10 13.24 21.29 11.31
C LYS A 10 12.17 20.56 12.13
N THR A 11 11.26 21.31 12.73
CA THR A 11 10.16 20.74 13.52
C THR A 11 9.20 19.93 12.66
N ILE A 12 8.78 20.47 11.51
CA ILE A 12 7.93 19.76 10.54
C ILE A 12 8.63 18.48 10.08
N GLY A 13 9.91 18.56 9.68
CA GLY A 13 10.68 17.39 9.26
C GLY A 13 10.73 16.29 10.34
N LYS A 14 10.97 16.66 11.60
CA LYS A 14 10.97 15.72 12.72
C LYS A 14 9.62 15.02 12.90
N TYR A 15 8.52 15.79 12.87
CA TYR A 15 7.17 15.21 13.01
C TYR A 15 6.81 14.33 11.82
N SER A 16 7.17 14.71 10.60
CA SER A 16 6.93 13.90 9.40
C SER A 16 7.66 12.55 9.47
N ILE A 17 8.91 12.52 9.94
CA ILE A 17 9.67 11.27 10.13
C ILE A 17 9.00 10.39 11.19
N LEU A 18 8.62 10.98 12.34
CA LEU A 18 7.96 10.22 13.41
C LEU A 18 6.61 9.63 12.95
N LEU A 19 5.83 10.40 12.18
CA LEU A 19 4.59 9.93 11.58
C LEU A 19 4.86 8.80 10.58
N LEU A 20 5.85 8.96 9.70
CA LEU A 20 6.21 7.93 8.72
C LEU A 20 6.57 6.61 9.41
N ILE A 21 7.38 6.64 10.47
CA ILE A 21 7.78 5.45 11.23
C ILE A 21 6.56 4.79 11.87
N LYS A 22 5.70 5.59 12.52
CA LYS A 22 4.48 5.09 13.16
C LYS A 22 3.54 4.42 12.14
N GLU A 23 3.25 5.10 11.04
CA GLU A 23 2.35 4.59 10.01
C GLU A 23 2.92 3.34 9.33
N SER A 24 4.24 3.31 9.09
CA SER A 24 4.93 2.13 8.53
C SER A 24 4.86 0.92 9.47
N TYR A 25 5.06 1.14 10.77
CA TYR A 25 4.93 0.08 11.78
C TYR A 25 3.49 -0.46 11.85
N LEU A 26 2.50 0.45 11.94
CA LEU A 26 1.09 0.07 11.98
C LEU A 26 0.68 -0.68 10.71
N PHE A 27 1.11 -0.20 9.55
CA PHE A 27 0.85 -0.83 8.26
C PHE A 27 1.44 -2.23 8.20
N SER A 28 2.71 -2.40 8.58
CA SER A 28 3.38 -3.71 8.58
C SER A 28 2.69 -4.69 9.55
N ARG A 29 2.33 -4.24 10.75
CA ARG A 29 1.57 -5.03 11.72
C ARG A 29 0.20 -5.45 11.17
N ASN A 30 -0.50 -4.52 10.51
CA ASN A 30 -1.81 -4.77 9.94
C ASN A 30 -1.73 -5.68 8.71
N LEU A 31 -0.68 -5.58 7.89
CA LEU A 31 -0.41 -6.51 6.79
C LEU A 31 -0.23 -7.94 7.32
N LEU A 32 0.62 -8.15 8.33
CA LEU A 32 0.76 -9.45 8.98
C LEU A 32 -0.57 -9.94 9.56
N GLY A 33 -1.31 -9.05 10.22
CA GLY A 33 -2.64 -9.32 10.73
C GLY A 33 -3.65 -9.70 9.65
N LEU A 34 -3.51 -9.19 8.43
CA LEU A 34 -4.36 -9.56 7.29
C LEU A 34 -4.05 -10.97 6.78
N PHE A 35 -2.80 -11.41 6.86
CA PHE A 35 -2.44 -12.78 6.48
C PHE A 35 -2.95 -13.82 7.50
N VAL A 36 -2.83 -13.52 8.80
CA VAL A 36 -3.17 -14.47 9.86
C VAL A 36 -4.65 -14.39 10.27
N HIS A 37 -5.18 -13.19 10.45
CA HIS A 37 -6.52 -12.94 10.99
C HIS A 37 -7.25 -11.80 10.25
N PRO A 38 -7.57 -11.97 8.95
CA PRO A 38 -8.05 -10.89 8.08
C PRO A 38 -9.31 -10.20 8.61
N PHE A 39 -10.31 -10.98 9.02
CA PHE A 39 -11.57 -10.44 9.52
C PHE A 39 -11.38 -9.58 10.78
N LYS A 40 -10.59 -10.07 11.75
CA LYS A 40 -10.34 -9.35 13.01
C LYS A 40 -9.56 -8.07 12.75
N THR A 41 -8.54 -8.14 11.91
CA THR A 41 -7.70 -7.00 11.55
C THR A 41 -8.50 -5.89 10.88
N LEU A 42 -9.27 -6.21 9.83
CA LEU A 42 -10.13 -5.22 9.18
C LEU A 42 -11.17 -4.64 10.15
N ARG A 43 -11.82 -5.49 10.96
CA ARG A 43 -12.80 -5.02 11.95
C ARG A 43 -12.20 -4.00 12.92
N VAL A 44 -10.99 -4.25 13.43
CA VAL A 44 -10.30 -3.32 14.36
C VAL A 44 -10.04 -1.98 13.67
N ILE A 45 -9.48 -2.00 12.45
CA ILE A 45 -9.19 -0.78 11.67
C ILE A 45 -10.44 0.06 11.45
N PHE A 46 -11.55 -0.57 11.04
CA PHE A 46 -12.82 0.15 10.83
C PHE A 46 -13.47 0.62 12.13
N LYS A 47 -13.33 -0.12 13.24
CA LYS A 47 -13.88 0.25 14.55
C LYS A 47 -13.15 1.47 15.12
N GLU A 48 -11.82 1.49 15.00
CA GLU A 48 -10.97 2.59 15.45
C GLU A 48 -11.03 3.82 14.52
N LYS A 49 -11.71 3.70 13.38
CA LYS A 49 -11.81 4.74 12.34
C LYS A 49 -10.44 5.25 11.88
N ASP A 50 -9.46 4.34 11.80
CA ASP A 50 -8.12 4.67 11.35
C ASP A 50 -8.08 4.79 9.81
N TYR A 51 -8.46 5.97 9.32
CA TYR A 51 -8.54 6.25 7.88
C TYR A 51 -7.18 6.13 7.19
N SER A 52 -6.07 6.44 7.88
CA SER A 52 -4.71 6.29 7.33
C SER A 52 -4.45 4.83 6.97
N GLN A 53 -4.77 3.93 7.91
CA GLN A 53 -4.58 2.50 7.71
C GLN A 53 -5.57 1.90 6.70
N VAL A 54 -6.80 2.42 6.63
CA VAL A 54 -7.75 2.05 5.56
C VAL A 54 -7.16 2.38 4.19
N ILE A 55 -6.66 3.61 4.00
CA ILE A 55 -6.07 4.02 2.72
C ILE A 55 -4.84 3.18 2.41
N LEU A 56 -3.95 2.95 3.38
CA LEU A 56 -2.74 2.17 3.15
C LEU A 56 -3.03 0.72 2.76
N ILE A 57 -3.99 0.07 3.41
CA ILE A 57 -4.35 -1.32 3.14
C ILE A 57 -5.11 -1.48 1.83
N PHE A 58 -6.17 -0.70 1.62
CA PHE A 58 -6.96 -0.81 0.38
C PHE A 58 -6.23 -0.22 -0.83
N GLY A 59 -5.31 0.72 -0.61
CA GLY A 59 -4.39 1.25 -1.61
C GLY A 59 -3.24 0.31 -1.95
N PHE A 60 -2.93 -0.67 -1.09
CA PHE A 60 -1.81 -1.60 -1.27
C PHE A 60 -1.73 -2.28 -2.65
N PRO A 61 -2.80 -2.86 -3.23
CA PRO A 61 -2.74 -3.42 -4.59
C PRO A 61 -2.30 -2.37 -5.62
N PHE A 62 -2.77 -1.13 -5.51
CA PHE A 62 -2.38 -0.04 -6.41
C PHE A 62 -0.92 0.39 -6.19
N TYR A 63 -0.45 0.43 -4.94
CA TYR A 63 0.95 0.71 -4.66
C TYR A 63 1.86 -0.34 -5.30
N ILE A 64 1.52 -1.62 -5.18
CA ILE A 64 2.26 -2.70 -5.85
C ILE A 64 2.27 -2.49 -7.37
N LEU A 65 1.13 -2.18 -7.99
CA LEU A 65 1.07 -1.92 -9.42
C LEU A 65 1.95 -0.75 -9.84
N ILE A 66 1.85 0.39 -9.15
CA ILE A 66 2.58 1.61 -9.50
C ILE A 66 4.09 1.38 -9.30
N PHE A 67 4.51 0.89 -8.13
CA PHE A 67 5.92 0.63 -7.86
C PHE A 67 6.47 -0.45 -8.80
N GLY A 68 5.74 -1.54 -9.02
CA GLY A 68 6.15 -2.60 -9.93
C GLY A 68 6.28 -2.12 -11.38
N LEU A 69 5.34 -1.31 -11.87
CA LEU A 69 5.40 -0.74 -13.21
C LEU A 69 6.62 0.19 -13.35
N LEU A 70 6.83 1.09 -12.37
CA LEU A 70 7.99 1.96 -12.33
C LEU A 70 9.30 1.15 -12.32
N SER A 71 9.37 0.08 -11.53
CA SER A 71 10.55 -0.81 -11.52
C SER A 71 10.79 -1.49 -12.87
N ILE A 72 9.75 -1.96 -13.55
CA ILE A 72 9.89 -2.56 -14.90
C ILE A 72 10.38 -1.51 -15.91
N ILE A 73 9.83 -0.29 -15.87
CA ILE A 73 10.25 0.82 -16.75
C ILE A 73 11.70 1.22 -16.47
N LEU A 74 12.06 1.41 -15.20
CA LEU A 74 13.42 1.79 -14.79
C LEU A 74 14.42 0.70 -15.17
N ALA A 75 14.12 -0.58 -14.93
CA ALA A 75 14.99 -1.68 -15.31
C ALA A 75 15.23 -1.70 -16.83
N ARG A 76 14.19 -1.47 -17.64
CA ARG A 76 14.32 -1.38 -19.10
C ARG A 76 15.16 -0.18 -19.54
N PHE A 77 15.01 0.96 -18.87
CA PHE A 77 15.83 2.14 -19.13
C PHE A 77 17.31 1.88 -18.81
N LEU A 78 17.60 1.24 -17.68
CA LEU A 78 18.96 0.91 -17.25
C LEU A 78 19.70 -0.04 -18.21
N ILE A 79 18.98 -1.00 -18.79
CA ILE A 79 19.57 -1.94 -19.77
C ILE A 79 19.48 -1.45 -21.22
N GLN A 80 19.00 -0.22 -21.46
CA GLN A 80 18.77 0.36 -22.78
C GLN A 80 17.96 -0.57 -23.70
N ALA A 81 16.93 -1.22 -23.15
CA ALA A 81 16.12 -2.16 -23.91
C ALA A 81 15.45 -1.48 -25.10
N PRO A 82 15.25 -2.20 -26.23
CA PRO A 82 14.50 -1.67 -27.36
C PRO A 82 13.09 -1.25 -26.96
N SER A 83 12.48 -0.33 -27.73
CA SER A 83 11.14 0.20 -27.48
C SER A 83 10.08 -0.90 -27.42
N ALA A 84 10.22 -1.92 -28.26
CA ALA A 84 9.38 -3.12 -28.26
C ALA A 84 9.46 -3.85 -26.92
N TRP A 85 8.29 -4.16 -26.36
CA TRP A 85 8.21 -4.93 -25.11
C TRP A 85 8.56 -6.40 -25.38
N GLY A 86 9.72 -6.81 -24.88
CA GLY A 86 10.17 -8.20 -24.92
C GLY A 86 9.27 -9.14 -24.10
N LEU A 87 9.37 -10.44 -24.37
CA LEU A 87 8.56 -11.48 -23.71
C LEU A 87 8.71 -11.46 -22.19
N ALA A 88 9.93 -11.25 -21.68
CA ALA A 88 10.20 -11.13 -20.24
C ALA A 88 9.45 -9.94 -19.61
N ALA A 89 9.44 -8.76 -20.25
CA ALA A 89 8.74 -7.59 -19.73
C ALA A 89 7.22 -7.79 -19.72
N LYS A 90 6.67 -8.45 -20.76
CA LYS A 90 5.25 -8.83 -20.81
C LYS A 90 4.88 -9.83 -19.71
N PHE A 91 5.72 -10.83 -19.49
CA PHE A 91 5.52 -11.82 -18.43
C PHE A 91 5.56 -11.18 -17.04
N LEU A 92 6.55 -10.32 -16.76
CA LEU A 92 6.63 -9.58 -15.50
C LEU A 92 5.42 -8.68 -15.28
N LEU A 93 4.95 -7.99 -16.33
CA LEU A 93 3.74 -7.17 -16.26
C LEU A 93 2.50 -8.04 -15.97
N ALA A 94 2.36 -9.19 -16.62
CA ALA A 94 1.24 -10.11 -16.39
C ALA A 94 1.25 -10.65 -14.95
N LEU A 95 2.43 -11.03 -14.44
CA LEU A 95 2.59 -11.51 -13.07
C LEU A 95 2.26 -10.40 -12.05
N LEU A 96 2.70 -9.16 -12.32
CA LEU A 96 2.38 -8.00 -11.50
C LEU A 96 0.87 -7.72 -11.44
N LEU A 97 0.20 -7.74 -12.60
CA LEU A 97 -1.25 -7.58 -12.70
C LEU A 97 -1.99 -8.69 -11.96
N PHE A 98 -1.59 -9.94 -12.16
CA PHE A 98 -2.18 -11.09 -11.50
C PHE A 98 -2.06 -10.99 -9.97
N PHE A 99 -0.86 -10.66 -9.47
CA PHE A 99 -0.62 -10.53 -8.03
C PHE A 99 -1.42 -9.39 -7.40
N SER A 100 -1.46 -8.23 -8.07
CA SER A 100 -2.29 -7.10 -7.61
C SER A 100 -3.78 -7.45 -7.59
N LEU A 101 -4.27 -8.13 -8.64
CA LEU A 101 -5.66 -8.53 -8.73
C LEU A 101 -6.01 -9.53 -7.62
N ALA A 102 -5.13 -10.50 -7.35
CA ALA A 102 -5.31 -11.45 -6.26
C ALA A 102 -5.43 -10.75 -4.90
N ILE A 103 -4.57 -9.78 -4.61
CA ILE A 103 -4.64 -8.97 -3.38
C ILE A 103 -5.94 -8.16 -3.32
N PHE A 104 -6.32 -7.52 -4.43
CA PHE A 104 -7.54 -6.73 -4.50
C PHE A 104 -8.79 -7.59 -4.26
N SER A 105 -8.87 -8.76 -4.90
CA SER A 105 -9.95 -9.74 -4.70
C SER A 105 -9.98 -10.25 -3.26
N TYR A 106 -8.82 -10.53 -2.66
CA TYR A 106 -8.72 -10.94 -1.26
C TYR A 106 -9.27 -9.88 -0.30
N LEU A 107 -8.83 -8.63 -0.43
CA LEU A 107 -9.30 -7.54 0.41
C LEU A 107 -10.80 -7.27 0.20
N SER A 108 -11.27 -7.28 -1.05
CA SER A 108 -12.67 -7.09 -1.39
C SER A 108 -13.56 -8.18 -0.79
N TYR A 109 -13.13 -9.44 -0.86
CA TYR A 109 -13.84 -10.56 -0.25
C TYR A 109 -14.02 -10.38 1.26
N TRP A 110 -12.93 -10.06 1.97
CA TRP A 110 -12.99 -9.89 3.43
C TRP A 110 -13.76 -8.65 3.84
N PHE A 111 -13.67 -7.57 3.07
CA PHE A 111 -14.46 -6.37 3.27
C PHE A 111 -15.96 -6.63 3.09
N TYR A 112 -16.35 -7.36 2.04
CA TYR A 112 -17.73 -7.78 1.84
C TYR A 112 -18.24 -8.62 3.02
N LYS A 113 -17.44 -9.59 3.47
CA LYS A 113 -17.78 -10.43 4.64
C LYS A 113 -17.94 -9.60 5.92
N LEU A 114 -17.10 -8.57 6.10
CA LEU A 114 -17.21 -7.64 7.23
C LEU A 114 -18.52 -6.86 7.20
N LYS A 115 -18.92 -6.31 6.04
CA LYS A 115 -20.19 -5.60 5.85
C LYS A 115 -21.38 -6.50 6.17
N LYS A 116 -21.42 -7.69 5.56
CA LYS A 116 -22.52 -8.66 5.76
C LYS A 116 -22.73 -9.00 7.24
N VAL A 117 -21.65 -9.17 8.02
CA VAL A 117 -21.76 -9.47 9.46
C VAL A 117 -22.22 -8.25 10.27
N LYS A 118 -21.91 -7.03 9.81
CA LYS A 118 -22.39 -5.81 10.45
C LYS A 118 -23.88 -5.60 10.23
N ASP A 119 -24.39 -5.93 9.04
CA ASP A 119 -25.81 -5.77 8.67
C ASP A 119 -26.73 -6.81 9.34
N LEU A 120 -26.15 -7.88 9.91
CA LEU A 120 -26.86 -8.92 10.67
C LEU A 120 -26.97 -8.61 12.18
N LYS A 121 -26.46 -7.47 12.65
CA LYS A 121 -26.51 -7.02 14.05
C LYS A 121 -27.24 -5.70 14.16
#